data_AF-A0A447JFA1-F1
#
_entry.id   AF-A0A447JFA1-F1
#
_cell.length_a   1.000
_cell.length_b   1.000
_cell.length_c   1.000
_cell.angle_alpha   90.00
_cell.angle_beta   90.00
_cell.angle_gamma   90.00
#
_symmetry.space_group_name_H-M   'P 1'
#
loop_
_entity.id
_entity.type
_entity.pdbx_description
1 polymer ?
#
loop_
_entity_poly.entity_id
_entity_poly.type
_entity_poly.pdbx_seq_one_letter_code
_entity_poly.pdbx_strand_id
1 'polypeptide(L)'
;MILRFRPPLFTPVKRQAFAAEAIDPQQARIIEPSVNPALIGAVKVPDGTVDPFRLTAANMLDAREHGAIVLTAHEVTGLIREGATVCGVHVRNHLTGETQTLHAPVVVNAAGIWGQRIAEYADLSIRMFPAKGSLLIMDHRINQHVINRCRKPSDADILVPGDTISLIGTTSTHIDYNEIDSNRVTADEVDILLREGEKLAPVMAKTRILRAYSGVRPLVASDDRSQRS
;
A
#
# COMPACT_ATOMS: atom_id res chain seq x y z
N MET A 1 -12.37 7.62 -13.28
CA MET A 1 -12.69 6.68 -14.39
C MET A 1 -12.44 7.41 -15.71
N ILE A 2 -11.65 6.83 -16.64
CA ILE A 2 -11.55 7.17 -18.09
C ILE A 2 -11.13 5.90 -18.84
N LEU A 3 -11.86 5.48 -19.89
CA LEU A 3 -11.36 5.28 -21.28
C LEU A 3 -12.39 4.57 -22.20
N ARG A 4 -12.11 4.67 -23.50
CA ARG A 4 -12.87 4.27 -24.70
C ARG A 4 -13.19 2.78 -24.64
N PHE A 5 -14.47 2.44 -24.72
CA PHE A 5 -14.89 1.05 -24.93
C PHE A 5 -15.47 0.90 -26.34
N ARG A 6 -14.90 -0.01 -27.14
CA ARG A 6 -15.65 -0.62 -28.25
C ARG A 6 -16.66 -1.59 -27.64
N PRO A 7 -17.94 -1.59 -28.06
CA PRO A 7 -18.91 -2.60 -27.63
C PRO A 7 -18.46 -4.03 -28.00
N PRO A 8 -18.80 -5.08 -27.21
CA PRO A 8 -19.66 -5.09 -26.02
C PRO A 8 -18.88 -5.51 -24.76
N LEU A 9 -18.43 -4.55 -23.93
CA LEU A 9 -17.69 -4.84 -22.68
C LEU A 9 -18.43 -4.42 -21.40
N PHE A 10 -19.67 -3.93 -21.54
CA PHE A 10 -20.55 -3.68 -20.39
C PHE A 10 -21.63 -4.75 -20.33
N THR A 11 -21.30 -5.86 -19.68
CA THR A 11 -22.31 -6.58 -18.90
C THR A 11 -22.14 -6.09 -17.47
N PRO A 12 -23.13 -5.42 -16.84
CA PRO A 12 -23.03 -5.11 -15.43
C PRO A 12 -22.77 -6.42 -14.69
N VAL A 13 -21.64 -6.51 -13.99
CA VAL A 13 -21.32 -7.66 -13.15
C VAL A 13 -22.31 -7.63 -11.99
N LYS A 14 -23.49 -8.22 -12.19
CA LYS A 14 -24.53 -8.46 -11.15
C LYS A 14 -24.06 -9.41 -10.04
N ARG A 15 -22.76 -9.75 -9.98
CA ARG A 15 -22.17 -10.73 -9.07
C ARG A 15 -21.42 -10.13 -7.87
N GLN A 16 -21.37 -8.81 -7.70
CA GLN A 16 -20.77 -8.18 -6.52
C GLN A 16 -21.79 -7.35 -5.74
N ALA A 17 -21.66 -7.34 -4.41
CA ALA A 17 -22.58 -6.71 -3.46
C ALA A 17 -22.60 -5.17 -3.49
N PHE A 18 -21.94 -4.54 -4.47
CA PHE A 18 -21.75 -3.09 -4.53
C PHE A 18 -22.29 -2.53 -5.86
N ALA A 19 -23.06 -1.45 -5.77
CA ALA A 19 -23.64 -0.78 -6.92
C ALA A 19 -22.56 0.00 -7.70
N ALA A 20 -22.33 -0.37 -8.95
CA ALA A 20 -21.53 0.40 -9.90
C ALA A 20 -22.47 1.16 -10.85
N GLU A 21 -22.30 2.47 -10.94
CA GLU A 21 -23.16 3.36 -11.74
C GLU A 21 -22.32 4.04 -12.82
N ALA A 22 -22.66 3.83 -14.09
CA ALA A 22 -22.08 4.63 -15.17
C ALA A 22 -22.65 6.04 -15.13
N ILE A 23 -21.80 7.06 -15.13
CA ILE A 23 -22.18 8.47 -15.10
C ILE A 23 -21.62 9.20 -16.33
N ASP A 24 -22.35 10.24 -16.76
CA ASP A 24 -21.94 11.08 -17.87
C ASP A 24 -20.63 11.85 -17.56
N PRO A 25 -19.74 12.07 -18.54
CA PRO A 25 -18.51 12.83 -18.32
C PRO A 25 -18.71 14.24 -17.75
N GLN A 26 -19.78 14.94 -18.13
CA GLN A 26 -20.12 16.24 -17.57
C GLN A 26 -20.47 16.12 -16.09
N GLN A 27 -21.26 15.12 -15.72
CA GLN A 27 -21.58 14.85 -14.32
C GLN A 27 -20.34 14.52 -13.50
N ALA A 28 -19.41 13.74 -14.05
CA ALA A 28 -18.14 13.44 -13.39
C ALA A 28 -17.30 14.70 -13.12
N ARG A 29 -17.26 15.65 -14.07
CA ARG A 29 -16.56 16.94 -13.88
C ARG A 29 -17.24 17.85 -12.87
N ILE A 30 -18.56 17.74 -12.69
CA ILE A 30 -19.28 18.46 -11.64
C ILE A 30 -18.92 17.89 -10.26
N ILE A 31 -18.89 16.55 -10.14
CA ILE A 31 -18.56 15.86 -8.88
C ILE A 31 -17.09 16.06 -8.50
N GLU A 32 -16.20 16.00 -9.48
CA GLU A 32 -14.76 16.09 -9.28
C GLU A 32 -14.14 17.02 -10.34
N PRO A 33 -14.10 18.34 -10.10
CA PRO A 33 -13.60 19.32 -11.09
C PRO A 33 -12.15 19.13 -11.50
N SER A 34 -11.36 18.42 -10.68
CA SER A 34 -9.95 18.16 -10.96
C SER A 34 -9.69 17.11 -12.04
N VAL A 35 -10.68 16.25 -12.36
CA VAL A 35 -10.52 15.20 -13.39
C VAL A 35 -10.15 15.79 -14.74
N ASN A 36 -9.37 15.04 -15.51
CA ASN A 36 -9.02 15.42 -16.87
C ASN A 36 -10.27 15.68 -17.75
N PRO A 37 -10.45 16.90 -18.29
CA PRO A 37 -11.63 17.25 -19.08
C PRO A 37 -11.83 16.40 -20.34
N ALA A 38 -10.76 15.75 -20.83
CA ALA A 38 -10.79 14.82 -21.95
C ALA A 38 -11.38 13.45 -21.61
N LEU A 39 -11.91 13.26 -20.39
CA LEU A 39 -12.59 12.02 -20.04
C LEU A 39 -13.81 11.76 -20.93
N ILE A 40 -14.02 10.49 -21.26
CA ILE A 40 -15.04 10.04 -22.21
C ILE A 40 -16.07 9.09 -21.59
N GLY A 41 -15.92 8.81 -20.30
CA GLY A 41 -16.87 8.05 -19.49
C GLY A 41 -16.46 8.12 -18.03
N ALA A 42 -17.41 7.87 -17.13
CA ALA A 42 -17.14 7.70 -15.70
C ALA A 42 -18.00 6.58 -15.07
N VAL A 43 -17.45 5.88 -14.08
CA VAL A 43 -18.15 4.86 -13.27
C VAL A 43 -17.94 5.29 -11.83
N LYS A 44 -19.04 5.43 -11.12
CA LYS A 44 -19.09 5.65 -9.68
C LYS A 44 -19.25 4.31 -8.99
N VAL A 45 -18.41 4.06 -8.00
CA VAL A 45 -18.47 2.90 -7.11
C VAL A 45 -18.38 3.40 -5.67
N PRO A 46 -19.01 2.71 -4.71
CA PRO A 46 -18.75 2.98 -3.30
C PRO A 46 -17.30 2.58 -3.00
N ASP A 47 -16.50 3.56 -2.56
CA ASP A 47 -15.10 3.38 -2.19
C ASP A 47 -14.80 4.26 -0.96
N GLY A 48 -13.69 3.98 -0.30
CA GLY A 48 -13.30 4.66 0.93
C GLY A 48 -11.79 4.88 1.02
N THR A 49 -11.40 5.74 1.95
CA THR A 49 -10.00 5.97 2.28
C THR A 49 -9.77 5.69 3.75
N VAL A 50 -8.56 5.24 4.07
CA VAL A 50 -8.14 5.00 5.45
C VAL A 50 -6.75 5.58 5.62
N ASP A 51 -6.52 6.24 6.76
CA ASP A 51 -5.18 6.62 7.18
C ASP A 51 -4.54 5.41 7.87
N PRO A 52 -3.56 4.74 7.23
CA PRO A 52 -2.97 3.52 7.80
C PRO A 52 -2.17 3.80 9.07
N PHE A 53 -1.60 5.01 9.23
CA PHE A 53 -0.84 5.36 10.43
C PHE A 53 -1.77 5.54 11.62
N ARG A 54 -2.88 6.26 11.43
CA ARG A 54 -3.89 6.42 12.48
C ARG A 54 -4.55 5.10 12.85
N LEU A 55 -4.89 4.27 11.86
CA LEU A 55 -5.48 2.95 12.13
C LEU A 55 -4.51 2.06 12.93
N THR A 56 -3.23 2.03 12.55
CA THR A 56 -2.22 1.24 13.26
C THR A 56 -2.02 1.74 14.69
N ALA A 57 -1.91 3.06 14.88
CA ALA A 57 -1.76 3.66 16.19
C ALA A 57 -3.01 3.43 17.07
N ALA A 58 -4.21 3.54 16.51
CA ALA A 58 -5.46 3.27 17.23
C ALA A 58 -5.52 1.82 17.74
N ASN A 59 -5.21 0.83 16.88
CA ASN A 59 -5.15 -0.57 17.30
C ASN A 59 -4.11 -0.81 18.40
N MET A 60 -2.95 -0.15 18.32
CA MET A 60 -1.90 -0.25 19.34
C MET A 60 -2.36 0.34 20.69
N LEU A 61 -3.05 1.48 20.67
CA LEU A 61 -3.59 2.13 21.88
C LEU A 61 -4.69 1.29 22.51
N ASP A 62 -5.65 0.80 21.71
CA ASP A 62 -6.73 -0.07 22.18
C ASP A 62 -6.18 -1.35 22.83
N ALA A 63 -5.18 -2.00 22.21
CA ALA A 63 -4.53 -3.16 22.80
C ALA A 63 -3.88 -2.85 24.17
N ARG A 64 -3.23 -1.68 24.31
CA ARG A 64 -2.65 -1.24 25.58
C ARG A 64 -3.69 -0.96 26.65
N GLU A 65 -4.83 -0.36 26.27
CA GLU A 65 -5.96 -0.13 27.18
C GLU A 65 -6.53 -1.46 27.72
N HIS A 66 -6.44 -2.53 26.92
CA HIS A 66 -6.80 -3.89 27.32
C HIS A 66 -5.65 -4.70 27.93
N GLY A 67 -4.56 -4.04 28.34
CA GLY A 67 -3.47 -4.64 29.12
C GLY A 67 -2.31 -5.23 28.29
N ALA A 68 -2.28 -5.04 26.97
CA ALA A 68 -1.14 -5.45 26.17
C ALA A 68 0.10 -4.60 26.45
N ILE A 69 1.28 -5.23 26.44
CA ILE A 69 2.57 -4.54 26.49
C ILE A 69 3.05 -4.36 25.06
N VAL A 70 3.34 -3.10 24.67
CA VAL A 70 3.85 -2.77 23.35
C VAL A 70 5.26 -2.21 23.48
N LEU A 71 6.22 -2.90 22.85
CA LEU A 71 7.63 -2.52 22.84
C LEU A 71 8.02 -2.04 21.44
N THR A 72 8.04 -0.72 21.24
CA THR A 72 8.57 -0.12 20.01
C THR A 72 10.11 -0.07 20.06
N ALA A 73 10.76 0.02 18.90
CA ALA A 73 12.23 -0.04 18.77
C ALA A 73 12.90 -1.34 19.28
N HIS A 74 12.12 -2.40 19.49
CA HIS A 74 12.62 -3.73 19.87
C HIS A 74 12.60 -4.65 18.65
N GLU A 75 13.78 -4.99 18.14
CA GLU A 75 13.93 -5.95 17.04
C GLU A 75 14.01 -7.37 17.59
N VAL A 76 13.26 -8.30 17.01
CA VAL A 76 13.44 -9.74 17.26
C VAL A 76 14.71 -10.20 16.55
N THR A 77 15.67 -10.72 17.31
CA THR A 77 16.97 -11.17 16.81
C THR A 77 17.12 -12.69 16.79
N GLY A 78 16.15 -13.42 17.34
CA GLY A 78 16.11 -14.89 17.31
C GLY A 78 14.86 -15.46 18.01
N LEU A 79 14.57 -16.74 17.74
CA LEU A 79 13.52 -17.49 18.41
C LEU A 79 14.13 -18.41 19.49
N ILE A 80 13.41 -18.59 20.60
CA ILE A 80 13.77 -19.54 21.65
C ILE A 80 12.97 -20.81 21.40
N ARG A 81 13.67 -21.96 21.36
CA ARG A 81 13.09 -23.24 20.94
C ARG A 81 13.43 -24.37 21.89
N GLU A 82 12.43 -25.22 22.12
CA GLU A 82 12.56 -26.51 22.79
C GLU A 82 12.11 -27.60 21.82
N GLY A 83 13.07 -28.25 21.16
CA GLY A 83 12.80 -29.16 20.05
C GLY A 83 12.10 -28.44 18.89
N ALA A 84 10.88 -28.89 18.55
CA ALA A 84 10.06 -28.30 17.50
C ALA A 84 9.19 -27.12 17.96
N THR A 85 9.16 -26.83 19.27
CA THR A 85 8.27 -25.82 19.86
C THR A 85 9.00 -24.49 20.05
N VAL A 86 8.39 -23.39 19.61
CA VAL A 86 8.84 -22.03 19.92
C VAL A 86 8.26 -21.62 21.28
N CYS A 87 9.12 -21.19 22.22
CA CYS A 87 8.73 -20.80 23.57
C CYS A 87 9.11 -19.36 23.94
N GLY A 88 9.55 -18.56 22.97
CA GLY A 88 9.89 -17.16 23.19
C GLY A 88 10.73 -16.54 22.07
N VAL A 89 11.23 -15.34 22.33
CA VAL A 89 12.06 -14.56 21.41
C VAL A 89 13.21 -13.86 22.15
N HIS A 90 14.33 -13.69 21.45
CA HIS A 90 15.36 -12.74 21.83
C HIS A 90 15.06 -11.41 21.14
N VAL A 91 15.16 -10.31 21.88
CA VAL A 91 14.95 -8.96 21.34
C VAL A 91 16.09 -8.02 21.70
N ARG A 92 16.34 -7.04 20.83
CA ARG A 92 17.30 -5.96 21.03
C ARG A 92 16.58 -4.61 20.98
N ASN A 93 16.77 -3.79 22.00
CA ASN A 93 16.32 -2.41 22.01
C ASN A 93 17.32 -1.53 21.25
N HIS A 94 16.89 -0.90 20.15
CA HIS A 94 17.75 -0.04 19.33
C HIS A 94 18.04 1.34 19.94
N LEU A 95 17.28 1.75 20.96
CA LEU A 95 17.51 3.03 21.65
C LEU A 95 18.55 2.90 22.76
N THR A 96 18.57 1.77 23.49
CA THR A 96 19.49 1.54 24.62
C THR A 96 20.65 0.59 24.28
N GLY A 97 20.49 -0.24 23.25
CA GLY A 97 21.42 -1.31 22.89
C GLY A 97 21.24 -2.59 23.70
N GLU A 98 20.36 -2.61 24.69
CA GLU A 98 20.13 -3.76 25.58
C GLU A 98 19.48 -4.93 24.83
N THR A 99 19.85 -6.15 25.23
CA THR A 99 19.22 -7.38 24.78
C THR A 99 18.44 -8.01 25.93
N GLN A 100 17.28 -8.59 25.61
CA GLN A 100 16.44 -9.27 26.58
C GLN A 100 15.75 -10.48 25.95
N THR A 101 15.24 -11.36 26.80
CA THR A 101 14.51 -12.57 26.43
C THR A 101 13.06 -12.43 26.88
N LEU A 102 12.13 -12.70 25.97
CA LEU A 102 10.70 -12.71 26.25
C LEU A 102 10.15 -14.13 26.02
N HIS A 103 9.62 -14.75 27.06
CA HIS A 103 9.01 -16.08 26.96
C HIS A 103 7.51 -15.96 26.67
N ALA A 104 7.01 -16.82 25.79
CA ALA A 104 5.60 -16.89 25.45
C ALA A 104 5.23 -18.30 24.97
N PRO A 105 4.03 -18.80 25.30
CA PRO A 105 3.56 -20.11 24.84
C PRO A 105 3.24 -20.11 23.33
N VAL A 106 3.03 -18.94 22.73
CA VAL A 106 2.72 -18.75 21.31
C VAL A 106 3.45 -17.51 20.81
N VAL A 107 4.08 -17.62 19.63
CA VAL A 107 4.71 -16.52 18.91
C VAL A 107 4.07 -16.40 17.53
N VAL A 108 3.56 -15.22 17.18
CA VAL A 108 2.96 -14.94 15.87
C VAL A 108 3.89 -14.04 15.06
N ASN A 109 4.32 -14.51 13.88
CA ASN A 109 5.10 -13.70 12.95
C ASN A 109 4.17 -12.82 12.10
N ALA A 110 4.05 -11.55 12.49
CA ALA A 110 3.31 -10.51 11.75
C ALA A 110 4.25 -9.43 11.16
N ALA A 111 5.49 -9.78 10.82
CA ALA A 111 6.54 -8.82 10.45
C ALA A 111 6.48 -8.32 8.99
N GLY A 112 5.36 -8.50 8.27
CA GLY A 112 5.21 -8.02 6.89
C GLY A 112 6.29 -8.55 5.97
N ILE A 113 6.96 -7.66 5.22
CA ILE A 113 8.07 -8.01 4.31
C ILE A 113 9.27 -8.62 5.04
N TRP A 114 9.48 -8.30 6.32
CA TRP A 114 10.55 -8.91 7.13
C TRP A 114 10.17 -10.28 7.70
N GLY A 115 8.95 -10.77 7.44
CA GLY A 115 8.47 -12.06 7.92
C GLY A 115 9.33 -13.23 7.45
N GLN A 116 9.98 -13.13 6.28
CA GLN A 116 10.93 -14.11 5.79
C GLN A 116 12.12 -14.27 6.76
N ARG A 117 12.73 -13.17 7.20
CA ARG A 117 13.87 -13.19 8.14
C ARG A 117 13.50 -13.82 9.50
N ILE A 118 12.27 -13.61 9.98
CA ILE A 118 11.80 -14.22 11.23
C ILE A 118 11.58 -15.73 11.06
N ALA A 119 11.10 -16.17 9.89
CA ALA A 119 10.90 -17.60 9.60
C ALA A 119 12.23 -18.37 9.53
N GLU A 120 13.30 -17.74 9.05
CA GLU A 120 14.65 -18.31 9.01
C GLU A 120 15.18 -18.69 10.40
N TYR A 121 14.80 -17.96 11.46
CA TYR A 121 15.13 -18.33 12.85
C TYR A 121 14.50 -19.64 13.33
N ALA A 122 13.47 -20.13 12.62
CA ALA A 122 12.83 -21.43 12.85
C ALA A 122 13.31 -22.52 11.88
N ASP A 123 14.37 -22.27 11.09
CA ASP A 123 14.81 -23.10 9.98
C ASP A 123 13.74 -23.28 8.88
N LEU A 124 12.81 -22.32 8.76
CA LEU A 124 11.78 -22.31 7.73
C LEU A 124 12.18 -21.37 6.59
N SER A 125 11.88 -21.78 5.36
CA SER A 125 12.10 -20.94 4.18
C SER A 125 10.77 -20.41 3.64
N ILE A 126 10.63 -19.08 3.67
CA ILE A 126 9.54 -18.36 3.00
C ILE A 126 10.20 -17.45 1.98
N ARG A 127 9.89 -17.62 0.69
CA ARG A 127 10.43 -16.75 -0.35
C ARG A 127 9.46 -15.62 -0.67
N MET A 128 9.86 -14.40 -0.34
CA MET A 128 9.13 -13.20 -0.73
C MET A 128 9.68 -12.61 -2.04
N PHE A 129 8.80 -11.93 -2.77
CA PHE A 129 9.07 -11.20 -4.01
C PHE A 129 8.75 -9.73 -3.75
N PRO A 130 9.73 -8.95 -3.24
CA PRO A 130 9.51 -7.55 -2.89
C PRO A 130 9.06 -6.75 -4.11
N ALA A 131 7.90 -6.10 -4.00
CA ALA A 131 7.45 -5.12 -4.98
C ALA A 131 7.39 -3.75 -4.31
N LYS A 132 8.37 -2.92 -4.65
CA LYS A 132 8.45 -1.52 -4.22
C LYS A 132 7.38 -0.71 -4.94
N GLY A 133 6.71 0.16 -4.18
CA GLY A 133 5.84 1.17 -4.75
C GLY A 133 6.03 2.52 -4.08
N SER A 134 6.11 3.55 -4.91
CA SER A 134 6.29 4.94 -4.50
C SER A 134 4.98 5.72 -4.64
N LEU A 135 4.82 6.74 -3.81
CA LEU A 135 3.67 7.65 -3.78
C LEU A 135 4.13 9.08 -3.56
N LEU A 136 3.41 10.06 -4.10
CA LEU A 136 3.63 11.48 -3.84
C LEU A 136 2.45 12.06 -3.06
N ILE A 137 2.74 12.89 -2.07
CA ILE A 137 1.77 13.68 -1.31
C ILE A 137 1.84 15.11 -1.80
N MET A 138 0.70 15.64 -2.23
CA MET A 138 0.49 17.02 -2.63
C MET A 138 0.33 17.92 -1.40
N ASP A 139 0.70 19.19 -1.51
CA ASP A 139 0.65 20.13 -0.38
C ASP A 139 -0.75 20.64 -0.01
N HIS A 140 -1.74 20.36 -0.85
CA HIS A 140 -3.15 20.58 -0.56
C HIS A 140 -4.02 19.56 -1.29
N ARG A 141 -5.27 19.45 -0.85
CA ARG A 141 -6.26 18.56 -1.44
C ARG A 141 -6.74 19.11 -2.79
N ILE A 142 -6.58 18.31 -3.84
CA ILE A 142 -7.01 18.62 -5.20
C ILE A 142 -8.22 17.80 -5.65
N ASN A 143 -8.60 16.76 -4.91
CA ASN A 143 -9.74 15.91 -5.21
C ASN A 143 -10.58 15.61 -3.97
N GLN A 144 -11.89 15.42 -4.15
CA GLN A 144 -12.83 15.05 -3.10
C GLN A 144 -13.05 13.54 -3.00
N HIS A 145 -13.01 12.84 -4.13
CA HIS A 145 -13.22 11.39 -4.22
C HIS A 145 -11.97 10.65 -4.69
N VAL A 146 -11.86 9.36 -4.39
CA VAL A 146 -10.84 8.51 -5.02
C VAL A 146 -11.06 8.51 -6.53
N ILE A 147 -10.02 8.90 -7.27
CA ILE A 147 -10.03 8.88 -8.73
C ILE A 147 -9.12 7.75 -9.20
N ASN A 148 -9.67 6.80 -9.95
CA ASN A 148 -8.93 5.70 -10.54
C ASN A 148 -9.01 5.74 -12.08
N ARG A 149 -7.90 5.43 -12.78
CA ARG A 149 -7.89 5.15 -14.21
C ARG A 149 -8.46 3.77 -14.51
N CYS A 150 -9.58 3.74 -15.23
CA CYS A 150 -10.23 2.48 -15.58
C CYS A 150 -9.58 1.83 -16.80
N ARG A 151 -8.37 1.30 -16.57
CA ARG A 151 -7.54 0.56 -17.51
C ARG A 151 -6.88 -0.62 -16.80
N LYS A 152 -6.04 -1.37 -17.51
CA LYS A 152 -5.17 -2.36 -16.87
C LYS A 152 -4.21 -1.65 -15.89
N PRO A 153 -4.00 -2.20 -14.67
CA PRO A 153 -3.16 -1.57 -13.66
C PRO A 153 -1.77 -1.18 -14.19
N SER A 154 -1.34 0.03 -13.85
CA SER A 154 -0.04 0.62 -14.19
C SER A 154 0.23 1.80 -13.23
N ASP A 155 1.42 2.42 -13.32
CA ASP A 155 1.86 3.43 -12.38
C ASP A 155 0.93 4.66 -12.32
N ALA A 156 0.80 5.26 -11.14
CA ALA A 156 0.02 6.49 -10.90
C ALA A 156 -1.46 6.38 -11.36
N ASP A 157 -2.08 5.22 -11.17
CA ASP A 157 -3.47 5.00 -11.55
C ASP A 157 -4.50 5.55 -10.56
N ILE A 158 -4.10 5.86 -9.31
CA ILE A 158 -5.03 6.19 -8.23
C ILE A 158 -4.62 7.48 -7.51
N LEU A 159 -5.49 8.48 -7.57
CA LEU A 159 -5.41 9.72 -6.79
C LEU A 159 -6.40 9.63 -5.64
N VAL A 160 -5.88 9.67 -4.41
CA VAL A 160 -6.63 9.42 -3.19
C VAL A 160 -6.66 10.69 -2.34
N PRO A 161 -7.84 11.14 -1.87
CA PRO A 161 -7.92 12.24 -0.93
C PRO A 161 -7.56 11.79 0.49
N GLY A 162 -6.86 12.63 1.25
CA GLY A 162 -6.62 12.38 2.68
C GLY A 162 -6.61 13.69 3.47
N ASP A 163 -7.51 13.84 4.44
CA ASP A 163 -7.71 15.08 5.21
C ASP A 163 -7.56 16.36 4.35
N THR A 164 -6.43 17.05 4.47
CA THR A 164 -6.09 18.31 3.80
C THR A 164 -5.17 18.16 2.58
N ILE A 165 -4.76 16.93 2.25
CA ILE A 165 -3.86 16.60 1.15
C ILE A 165 -4.50 15.67 0.11
N SER A 166 -3.80 15.49 -1.00
CA SER A 166 -4.06 14.43 -1.96
C SER A 166 -2.79 13.62 -2.17
N LEU A 167 -2.93 12.32 -2.42
CA LEU A 167 -1.81 11.44 -2.73
C LEU A 167 -2.02 10.74 -4.07
N ILE A 168 -0.98 10.70 -4.90
CA ILE A 168 -0.97 9.93 -6.14
C ILE A 168 -0.08 8.71 -5.94
N GLY A 169 -0.57 7.57 -6.39
CA GLY A 169 0.20 6.36 -6.39
C GLY A 169 -0.33 5.31 -7.35
N THR A 170 0.38 4.22 -7.50
CA THR A 170 1.73 3.95 -6.97
C THR A 170 2.60 3.45 -8.12
N THR A 171 3.91 3.56 -8.02
CA THR A 171 4.80 2.80 -8.91
C THR A 171 4.79 1.31 -8.53
N SER A 172 5.30 0.45 -9.41
CA SER A 172 5.52 -0.96 -9.09
C SER A 172 6.80 -1.50 -9.71
N THR A 173 7.85 -1.61 -8.89
CA THR A 173 9.16 -2.13 -9.29
C THR A 173 9.56 -3.31 -8.41
N HIS A 174 10.02 -4.41 -9.01
CA HIS A 174 10.61 -5.51 -8.26
C HIS A 174 12.00 -5.09 -7.76
N ILE A 175 12.29 -5.38 -6.50
CA ILE A 175 13.60 -5.13 -5.89
C ILE A 175 14.09 -6.40 -5.21
N ASP A 176 15.40 -6.50 -4.99
CA ASP A 176 15.97 -7.62 -4.26
C ASP A 176 15.65 -7.50 -2.77
N TYR A 177 15.55 -8.66 -2.09
CA TYR A 177 15.18 -8.70 -0.67
C TYR A 177 16.21 -8.00 0.23
N ASN A 178 17.49 -7.98 -0.15
CA ASN A 178 18.55 -7.26 0.56
C ASN A 178 18.47 -5.73 0.42
N GLU A 179 17.62 -5.20 -0.46
CA GLU A 179 17.45 -3.76 -0.69
C GLU A 179 16.23 -3.16 0.03
N ILE A 180 15.43 -3.98 0.72
CA ILE A 180 14.15 -3.52 1.32
C ILE A 180 14.36 -2.43 2.38
N ASP A 181 15.47 -2.49 3.13
CA ASP A 181 15.79 -1.52 4.19
C ASP A 181 16.41 -0.22 3.66
N SER A 182 16.96 -0.23 2.44
CA SER A 182 17.54 0.95 1.78
C SER A 182 16.58 1.64 0.81
N ASN A 183 15.33 1.20 0.75
CA ASN A 183 14.29 1.70 -0.14
C ASN A 183 14.05 3.21 0.00
N ARG A 184 14.23 3.95 -1.10
CA ARG A 184 13.98 5.40 -1.20
C ARG A 184 13.33 5.75 -2.53
N VAL A 185 12.40 6.70 -2.54
CA VAL A 185 11.83 7.23 -3.79
C VAL A 185 12.94 7.85 -4.65
N THR A 186 13.01 7.49 -5.93
CA THR A 186 13.97 8.07 -6.89
C THR A 186 13.36 9.24 -7.67
N ALA A 187 14.19 10.07 -8.31
CA ALA A 187 13.71 11.16 -9.17
C ALA A 187 12.84 10.64 -10.33
N ASP A 188 13.25 9.53 -10.97
CA ASP A 188 12.48 8.91 -12.05
C ASP A 188 11.08 8.47 -11.59
N GLU A 189 10.97 7.95 -10.37
CA GLU A 189 9.66 7.59 -9.80
C GLU A 189 8.78 8.81 -9.56
N VAL A 190 9.36 9.94 -9.12
CA VAL A 190 8.64 11.21 -8.98
C VAL A 190 8.14 11.66 -10.35
N ASP A 191 8.99 11.65 -11.37
CA ASP A 191 8.66 12.09 -12.72
C ASP A 191 7.57 11.22 -13.35
N ILE A 192 7.64 9.89 -13.17
CA ILE A 192 6.59 8.96 -13.63
C ILE A 192 5.26 9.28 -12.94
N LEU A 193 5.26 9.46 -11.61
CA LEU A 193 4.04 9.73 -10.85
C LEU A 193 3.40 11.08 -11.23
N LEU A 194 4.20 12.12 -11.48
CA LEU A 194 3.71 13.41 -11.95
C LEU A 194 3.15 13.31 -13.38
N ARG A 195 3.93 12.77 -14.31
CA ARG A 195 3.55 12.65 -15.73
C ARG A 195 2.28 11.83 -15.92
N GLU A 196 2.16 10.72 -15.18
CA GLU A 196 0.98 9.86 -15.25
C GLU A 196 -0.20 10.43 -14.44
N GLY A 197 0.07 11.07 -13.30
CA GLY A 197 -0.93 11.74 -12.47
C GLY A 197 -1.60 12.91 -13.18
N GLU A 198 -0.86 13.70 -13.97
CA GLU A 198 -1.41 14.80 -14.78
C GLU A 198 -2.49 14.31 -15.77
N LYS A 199 -2.34 13.09 -16.29
CA LYS A 199 -3.35 12.48 -17.18
C LYS A 199 -4.66 12.18 -16.44
N LEU A 200 -4.61 11.99 -15.13
CA LEU A 200 -5.76 11.77 -14.26
C LEU A 200 -6.39 13.11 -13.83
N ALA A 201 -5.55 14.02 -13.36
CA ALA A 201 -5.94 15.35 -12.90
C ALA A 201 -4.89 16.41 -13.34
N PRO A 202 -5.16 17.18 -14.41
CA PRO A 202 -4.18 18.12 -14.98
C PRO A 202 -3.69 19.20 -14.02
N VAL A 203 -4.45 19.49 -12.95
CA VAL A 203 -4.03 20.42 -11.89
C VAL A 203 -2.72 19.98 -11.21
N MET A 204 -2.42 18.68 -11.19
CA MET A 204 -1.21 18.13 -10.58
C MET A 204 0.08 18.71 -11.15
N ALA A 205 0.12 19.09 -12.44
CA ALA A 205 1.29 19.72 -13.05
C ALA A 205 1.69 21.04 -12.39
N LYS A 206 0.76 21.68 -11.67
CA LYS A 206 0.95 22.95 -10.96
C LYS A 206 0.91 22.79 -9.44
N THR A 207 0.61 21.59 -8.94
CA THR A 207 0.50 21.31 -7.52
C THR A 207 1.86 20.94 -6.97
N ARG A 208 2.25 21.55 -5.86
CA ARG A 208 3.55 21.31 -5.23
C ARG A 208 3.52 19.98 -4.47
N ILE A 209 4.60 19.22 -4.61
CA ILE A 209 4.84 18.00 -3.81
C ILE A 209 5.27 18.41 -2.41
N LEU A 210 4.56 17.92 -1.40
CA LEU A 210 4.94 18.08 0.01
C LEU A 210 5.92 16.99 0.47
N ARG A 211 5.71 15.74 0.03
CA ARG A 211 6.52 14.59 0.42
C ARG A 211 6.41 13.43 -0.57
N ALA A 212 7.41 12.56 -0.60
CA ALA A 212 7.37 11.29 -1.29
C ALA A 212 7.59 10.12 -0.30
N TYR A 213 6.90 9.01 -0.53
CA TYR A 213 6.98 7.79 0.28
C TYR A 213 7.21 6.58 -0.61
N SER A 214 7.98 5.62 -0.13
CA SER A 214 8.09 4.30 -0.74
C SER A 214 7.80 3.22 0.28
N GLY A 215 7.04 2.21 -0.13
CA GLY A 215 6.76 1.01 0.66
C GLY A 215 7.09 -0.24 -0.16
N VAL A 216 7.20 -1.39 0.50
CA VAL A 216 7.50 -2.67 -0.13
C VAL A 216 6.37 -3.66 0.17
N ARG A 217 5.80 -4.24 -0.88
CA ARG A 217 4.71 -5.22 -0.76
C ARG A 217 5.30 -6.62 -0.55
N PRO A 218 4.85 -7.37 0.47
CA PRO A 218 5.28 -8.74 0.72
C PRO A 218 4.52 -9.72 -0.19
N LEU A 219 4.90 -9.81 -1.46
CA LEU A 219 4.30 -10.80 -2.36
C LEU A 219 4.93 -12.17 -2.07
N VAL A 220 4.11 -13.18 -1.85
CA VAL A 220 4.55 -14.58 -1.66
C VAL A 220 4.16 -15.35 -2.91
N ALA A 221 5.00 -16.31 -3.33
CA ALA A 221 4.56 -17.25 -4.36
C ALA A 221 3.38 -18.06 -3.80
N SER A 222 2.23 -17.95 -4.45
CA SER A 222 1.28 -19.06 -4.47
C SER A 222 1.89 -20.13 -5.39
N ASP A 223 1.88 -21.40 -4.99
CA ASP A 223 2.43 -22.53 -5.76
C ASP A 223 1.90 -22.68 -7.22
N ASP A 224 0.93 -21.84 -7.63
CA ASP A 224 0.31 -21.82 -8.96
C ASP A 224 1.01 -20.96 -10.04
N ARG A 225 2.13 -20.28 -9.77
CA ARG A 225 2.81 -19.46 -10.81
C ARG A 225 3.79 -20.22 -11.72
N SER A 226 3.80 -21.55 -11.68
CA SER A 226 4.58 -22.40 -12.59
C SER A 226 4.04 -22.46 -14.04
N GLN A 227 2.95 -21.76 -14.38
CA GLN A 227 2.42 -21.71 -15.73
C GLN A 227 2.01 -20.29 -16.15
N ARG A 228 2.98 -19.53 -16.66
CA ARG A 228 2.82 -18.49 -17.72
C ARG A 228 4.19 -17.91 -18.02
N SER A 229 4.89 -18.62 -18.91
CA SER A 229 5.94 -18.08 -19.79
C SER A 229 5.38 -17.00 -20.71
#